data_AF-A0A257WG25-F1
#
_entry.id   AF-A0A257WG25-F1
#
_cell.length_a   1.000
_cell.length_b   1.000
_cell.length_c   1.000
_cell.angle_alpha   90.00
_cell.angle_beta   90.00
_cell.angle_gamma   90.00
#
_symmetry.space_group_name_H-M   'P 1'
#
loop_
_entity.id
_entity.type
_entity.pdbx_description
1 polymer ?
#
loop_
_entity_poly.entity_id
_entity_poly.type
_entity_poly.pdbx_seq_one_letter_code
_entity_poly.pdbx_strand_id
1 'polypeptide(L)'
;MRYFNGEVRIEVTDVAASGYGIPWSHTRTYSNQQKHDFDRGNGWNWNPTSWPYFGSSQLSDASLTLFSNLYNLRYFSQGAQPEVYTPQFGDLSTLVHNNGDQSLVITEADGTVFVFHDLTHYSRPGGFVSMTAPGGNALEVTQESGSRIVEMQRSVSDGSITVTESFLYDYVTSGELSGHVDTC
;
A
#
# COMPACT_ATOMS: atom_id res chain seq x y z
N MET A 1 -6.93 -23.11 7.12
CA MET A 1 -8.13 -23.23 6.28
C MET A 1 -9.35 -22.87 7.13
N ARG A 2 -10.22 -21.98 6.65
CA ARG A 2 -11.55 -21.77 7.24
C ARG A 2 -12.51 -22.81 6.67
N TYR A 3 -12.91 -23.75 7.51
CA TYR A 3 -13.66 -24.93 7.08
C TYR A 3 -15.07 -24.63 6.54
N PHE A 4 -15.69 -23.49 6.87
CA PHE A 4 -17.06 -23.20 6.45
C PHE A 4 -17.17 -22.61 5.03
N ASN A 5 -16.13 -21.94 4.53
CA ASN A 5 -16.10 -21.35 3.20
C ASN A 5 -15.01 -21.96 2.30
N GLY A 6 -14.11 -22.80 2.83
CA GLY A 6 -13.02 -23.40 2.06
C GLY A 6 -11.85 -22.44 1.80
N GLU A 7 -11.79 -21.33 2.53
CA GLU A 7 -10.76 -20.32 2.35
C GLU A 7 -9.42 -20.77 2.98
N VAL A 8 -8.38 -20.76 2.17
CA VAL A 8 -6.99 -20.89 2.62
C VAL A 8 -6.44 -19.49 2.79
N ARG A 9 -6.23 -19.09 4.05
CA ARG A 9 -5.57 -17.84 4.40
C ARG A 9 -4.17 -18.16 4.92
N ILE A 10 -3.18 -17.48 4.36
CA ILE A 10 -1.78 -17.57 4.81
C ILE A 10 -1.29 -16.14 5.02
N GLU A 11 -0.54 -15.92 6.08
CA GLU A 11 0.14 -14.67 6.38
C GLU A 11 1.60 -15.00 6.70
N VAL A 12 2.53 -14.29 6.06
CA VAL A 12 3.96 -14.50 6.20
C VAL A 12 4.63 -13.14 6.36
N THR A 13 5.45 -13.00 7.39
CA THR A 13 6.33 -11.83 7.57
C THR A 13 7.74 -12.23 7.14
N ASP A 14 8.26 -11.59 6.10
CA ASP A 14 9.59 -11.87 5.56
C ASP A 14 10.66 -11.10 6.36
N VAL A 15 10.45 -9.79 6.51
CA VAL A 15 11.32 -8.91 7.29
C VAL A 15 10.47 -7.99 8.16
N ALA A 16 10.91 -7.75 9.40
CA ALA A 16 10.28 -6.82 10.31
C ALA A 16 11.34 -6.04 11.08
N ALA A 17 11.14 -4.73 11.17
CA ALA A 17 11.95 -3.83 11.96
C ALA A 17 11.03 -3.02 12.88
N SER A 18 11.00 -3.41 14.16
CA SER A 18 10.33 -2.67 15.22
C SER A 18 11.29 -1.66 15.82
N GLY A 19 11.02 -0.37 15.63
CA GLY A 19 11.83 0.72 16.15
C GLY A 19 11.25 2.08 15.81
N TYR A 20 11.70 3.11 16.52
CA TYR A 20 11.50 4.52 16.14
C TYR A 20 10.04 4.97 15.86
N GLY A 21 9.07 4.40 16.57
CA GLY A 21 7.67 4.89 16.55
C GLY A 21 6.83 4.53 15.32
N ILE A 22 7.42 3.94 14.27
CA ILE A 22 6.68 3.38 13.13
C ILE A 22 7.20 1.95 12.89
N PRO A 23 6.58 0.91 13.47
CA PRO A 23 6.96 -0.46 13.14
C PRO A 23 6.72 -0.69 11.64
N TRP A 24 7.73 -1.24 10.98
CA TRP A 24 7.61 -1.61 9.57
C TRP A 24 7.89 -3.10 9.43
N SER A 25 7.10 -3.76 8.58
CA SER A 25 7.31 -5.16 8.24
C SER A 25 6.84 -5.42 6.83
N HIS A 26 7.63 -6.16 6.05
CA HIS A 26 7.13 -6.79 4.84
C HIS A 26 6.34 -8.03 5.23
N THR A 27 5.04 -7.85 5.40
CA THR A 27 4.10 -8.95 5.69
C THR A 27 3.18 -9.11 4.50
N ARG A 28 3.06 -10.35 3.99
CA ARG A 28 2.21 -10.69 2.83
C ARG A 28 1.07 -11.59 3.28
N THR A 29 -0.11 -11.37 2.71
CA THR A 29 -1.31 -12.17 2.96
C THR A 29 -1.82 -12.81 1.68
N TYR A 30 -2.14 -14.10 1.74
CA TYR A 30 -2.68 -14.89 0.64
C TYR A 30 -4.11 -15.34 0.92
N SER A 31 -4.95 -15.33 -0.12
CA SER A 31 -6.25 -16.02 -0.13
C SER A 31 -6.55 -16.62 -1.50
N ASN A 32 -7.04 -17.85 -1.51
CA ASN A 32 -7.52 -18.53 -2.73
C ASN A 32 -8.93 -18.10 -3.17
N GLN A 33 -9.57 -17.17 -2.45
CA GLN A 33 -10.94 -16.72 -2.72
C GLN A 33 -11.01 -15.33 -3.34
N GLN A 34 -9.90 -14.82 -3.86
CA GLN A 34 -9.95 -13.58 -4.61
C GLN A 34 -10.73 -13.78 -5.91
N LYS A 35 -11.57 -12.79 -6.24
CA LYS A 35 -12.42 -12.82 -7.43
C LYS A 35 -11.62 -12.90 -8.73
N HIS A 36 -10.41 -12.36 -8.72
CA HIS A 36 -9.49 -12.34 -9.86
C HIS A 36 -8.09 -12.65 -9.37
N ASP A 37 -7.35 -13.39 -10.18
CA ASP A 37 -5.92 -13.57 -9.98
C ASP A 37 -5.22 -12.23 -10.20
N PHE A 38 -4.39 -11.84 -9.23
CA PHE A 38 -3.64 -10.60 -9.31
C PHE A 38 -2.20 -10.80 -8.83
N ASP A 39 -1.29 -10.01 -9.37
CA ASP A 39 0.12 -10.05 -9.00
C ASP A 39 0.73 -8.64 -9.09
N ARG A 40 1.31 -8.17 -7.99
CA ARG A 40 2.09 -6.92 -7.89
C ARG A 40 3.53 -7.18 -7.46
N GLY A 41 4.12 -8.25 -8.00
CA GLY A 41 5.51 -8.62 -7.76
C GLY A 41 5.72 -9.37 -6.45
N ASN A 42 4.67 -9.73 -5.71
CA ASN A 42 4.80 -10.50 -4.46
C ASN A 42 4.36 -11.97 -4.62
N GLY A 43 4.03 -12.37 -5.85
CA GLY A 43 3.44 -13.65 -6.18
C GLY A 43 1.93 -13.53 -6.39
N TRP A 44 1.37 -14.51 -7.09
CA TRP A 44 -0.07 -14.54 -7.39
C TRP A 44 -0.90 -14.61 -6.11
N ASN A 45 -1.87 -13.70 -6.01
CA ASN A 45 -2.83 -13.59 -4.92
C ASN A 45 -2.21 -13.25 -3.55
N TRP A 46 -0.98 -12.73 -3.54
CA TRP A 46 -0.29 -12.21 -2.35
C TRP A 46 -0.42 -10.69 -2.24
N ASN A 47 -1.00 -10.22 -1.14
CA ASN A 47 -1.16 -8.80 -0.82
C ASN A 47 -0.19 -8.41 0.30
N PRO A 48 0.84 -7.62 0.01
CA PRO A 48 1.69 -7.03 1.06
C PRO A 48 0.91 -5.99 1.86
N THR A 49 0.86 -6.14 3.18
CA THR A 49 0.25 -5.15 4.09
C THR A 49 1.08 -3.86 4.18
N SER A 50 2.38 -3.97 3.88
CA SER A 50 3.32 -2.85 3.83
C SER A 50 3.12 -1.94 2.63
N TRP A 51 2.52 -2.43 1.55
CA TRP A 51 2.33 -1.68 0.30
C TRP A 51 0.85 -1.59 -0.05
N PRO A 52 0.07 -0.79 0.72
CA PRO A 52 -1.31 -0.53 0.34
C PRO A 52 -1.36 0.07 -1.07
N TYR A 53 -2.46 -0.11 -1.78
CA TYR A 53 -2.63 0.53 -3.08
C TYR A 53 -4.09 0.85 -3.39
N PHE A 54 -4.30 1.84 -4.24
CA PHE A 54 -5.61 2.16 -4.78
C PHE A 54 -5.89 1.39 -6.07
N GLY A 55 -7.16 1.02 -6.25
CA GLY A 55 -7.72 0.54 -7.51
C GLY A 55 -9.09 1.14 -7.74
N SER A 56 -9.58 1.02 -8.98
CA SER A 56 -10.97 1.35 -9.29
C SER A 56 -11.91 0.39 -8.56
N SER A 57 -13.00 0.93 -8.03
CA SER A 57 -14.02 0.15 -7.35
C SER A 57 -15.01 -0.44 -8.36
N GLN A 58 -15.46 -1.67 -8.11
CA GLN A 58 -16.61 -2.29 -8.81
C GLN A 58 -17.90 -2.24 -7.98
N LEU A 59 -17.84 -1.71 -6.75
CA LEU A 59 -19.01 -1.55 -5.89
C LEU A 59 -19.82 -0.35 -6.37
N SER A 60 -21.15 -0.50 -6.45
CA SER A 60 -22.06 0.60 -6.76
C SER A 60 -21.79 1.79 -5.85
N ASP A 61 -21.77 2.98 -6.43
CA ASP A 61 -21.59 4.26 -5.72
C ASP A 61 -20.22 4.48 -5.05
N ALA A 62 -19.28 3.53 -5.18
CA ALA A 62 -17.88 3.73 -4.82
C ALA A 62 -17.02 3.82 -6.08
N SER A 63 -16.15 4.84 -6.14
CA SER A 63 -15.27 5.12 -7.27
C SER A 63 -13.90 4.48 -7.09
N LEU A 64 -13.38 4.48 -5.85
CA LEU A 64 -12.06 3.97 -5.50
C LEU A 64 -12.14 2.94 -4.37
N THR A 65 -11.18 2.02 -4.38
CA THR A 65 -10.96 1.06 -3.30
C THR A 65 -9.49 1.09 -2.88
N LEU A 66 -9.24 1.22 -1.58
CA LEU A 66 -7.92 1.04 -0.98
C LEU A 66 -7.77 -0.42 -0.53
N PHE A 67 -6.72 -1.05 -1.03
CA PHE A 67 -6.33 -2.41 -0.73
C PHE A 67 -5.16 -2.37 0.25
N SER A 68 -5.43 -2.37 1.56
CA SER A 68 -4.40 -2.43 2.60
C SER A 68 -4.08 -3.87 3.01
N ASN A 69 -5.09 -4.73 3.02
CA ASN A 69 -4.96 -6.17 3.07
C ASN A 69 -6.23 -6.82 2.53
N LEU A 70 -6.22 -8.15 2.38
CA LEU A 70 -7.33 -8.93 1.82
C LEU A 70 -8.69 -8.77 2.54
N TYR A 71 -8.70 -8.29 3.78
CA TYR A 71 -9.88 -8.24 4.64
C TYR A 71 -10.17 -6.84 5.18
N ASN A 72 -9.35 -5.86 4.83
CA ASN A 72 -9.50 -4.46 5.21
C ASN A 72 -9.45 -3.64 3.92
N LEU A 73 -10.56 -3.72 3.19
CA LEU A 73 -10.84 -2.93 2.00
C LEU A 73 -11.59 -1.70 2.44
N ARG A 74 -11.17 -0.54 1.95
CA ARG A 74 -11.84 0.72 2.24
C ARG A 74 -12.34 1.32 0.95
N TYR A 75 -13.57 1.80 0.96
CA TYR A 75 -14.28 2.26 -0.22
C TYR A 75 -14.50 3.76 -0.15
N PHE A 76 -14.32 4.41 -1.28
CA PHE A 76 -14.44 5.85 -1.39
C PHE A 76 -15.33 6.20 -2.58
N SER A 77 -16.38 6.97 -2.32
CA SER A 77 -17.23 7.54 -3.35
C SER A 77 -16.70 8.90 -3.75
N GLN A 78 -16.71 9.23 -5.03
CA GLN A 78 -16.42 10.61 -5.45
C GLN A 78 -17.45 11.56 -4.81
N GLY A 79 -16.96 12.62 -4.18
CA GLY A 79 -17.77 13.65 -3.57
C GLY A 79 -18.35 14.63 -4.60
N ALA A 80 -18.96 15.71 -4.11
CA ALA A 80 -19.50 16.76 -4.98
C ALA A 80 -18.42 17.52 -5.77
N GLN A 81 -17.20 17.55 -5.26
CA GLN A 81 -16.02 18.05 -5.97
C GLN A 81 -15.24 16.86 -6.52
N PRO A 82 -14.73 16.92 -7.76
CA PRO A 82 -14.09 15.77 -8.39
C PRO A 82 -12.81 15.33 -7.68
N GLU A 83 -12.11 16.25 -6.99
CA GLU A 83 -10.89 15.96 -6.24
C GLU A 83 -11.13 15.40 -4.83
N VAL A 84 -12.34 15.48 -4.28
CA VAL A 84 -12.62 15.07 -2.90
C VAL A 84 -13.44 13.81 -2.89
N TYR A 85 -13.00 12.82 -2.13
CA TYR A 85 -13.69 11.55 -2.00
C TYR A 85 -14.25 11.39 -0.59
N THR A 86 -15.47 10.88 -0.50
CA THR A 86 -16.13 10.58 0.77
C THR A 86 -15.90 9.12 1.12
N PRO A 87 -15.34 8.82 2.30
CA PRO A 87 -15.20 7.44 2.77
C PRO A 87 -16.59 6.81 3.01
N GLN A 88 -16.68 5.51 2.79
CA GLN A 88 -17.90 4.74 2.99
C GLN A 88 -17.84 3.92 4.29
N PHE A 89 -19.00 3.42 4.74
CA PHE A 89 -19.10 2.48 5.86
C PHE A 89 -18.59 2.98 7.23
N GLY A 90 -18.68 4.30 7.47
CA GLY A 90 -18.33 4.89 8.77
C GLY A 90 -16.83 5.10 8.99
N ASP A 91 -16.03 4.95 7.94
CA ASP A 91 -14.63 5.34 7.93
C ASP A 91 -14.52 6.88 8.06
N LEU A 92 -13.60 7.32 8.92
CA LEU A 92 -13.42 8.72 9.33
C LEU A 92 -12.23 9.40 8.64
N SER A 93 -11.55 8.71 7.74
CA SER A 93 -10.48 9.28 6.93
C SER A 93 -10.99 10.31 5.92
N THR A 94 -10.07 11.11 5.39
CA THR A 94 -10.35 11.96 4.23
C THR A 94 -9.46 11.53 3.08
N LEU A 95 -10.00 11.54 1.85
CA LEU A 95 -9.24 11.23 0.64
C LEU A 95 -9.37 12.38 -0.36
N VAL A 96 -8.22 12.86 -0.82
CA VAL A 96 -8.11 13.94 -1.80
C VAL A 96 -7.24 13.47 -2.97
N HIS A 97 -7.69 13.75 -4.20
CA HIS A 97 -6.90 13.60 -5.41
C HIS A 97 -6.27 14.94 -5.78
N ASN A 98 -4.94 14.98 -5.74
CA ASN A 98 -4.16 16.11 -6.18
C ASN A 98 -3.73 15.89 -7.63
N ASN A 99 -4.48 16.49 -8.57
CA ASN A 99 -4.21 16.41 -10.00
C ASN A 99 -2.84 17.00 -10.40
N GLY A 100 -2.34 18.01 -9.67
CA GLY A 100 -1.06 18.64 -9.98
C GLY A 100 0.13 17.72 -9.75
N ASP A 101 0.08 16.95 -8.66
CA ASP A 101 1.13 16.00 -8.27
C ASP A 101 0.81 14.55 -8.69
N GLN A 102 -0.27 14.34 -9.45
CA GLN A 102 -0.78 13.02 -9.86
C GLN A 102 -0.87 12.04 -8.68
N SER A 103 -1.38 12.50 -7.53
CA SER A 103 -1.35 11.75 -6.28
C SER A 103 -2.71 11.67 -5.58
N LEU A 104 -2.92 10.56 -4.88
CA LEU A 104 -4.05 10.35 -3.96
C LEU A 104 -3.50 10.44 -2.53
N VAL A 105 -4.07 11.34 -1.74
CA VAL A 105 -3.65 11.59 -0.35
C VAL A 105 -4.79 11.22 0.57
N ILE A 106 -4.55 10.25 1.44
CA ILE A 106 -5.47 9.88 2.51
C ILE A 106 -4.93 10.36 3.85
N THR A 107 -5.78 11.02 4.62
CA THR A 107 -5.49 11.41 6.00
C THR A 107 -6.37 10.59 6.91
N GLU A 108 -5.76 9.80 7.79
CA GLU A 108 -6.45 8.99 8.79
C GLU A 108 -6.96 9.85 9.94
N ALA A 109 -7.92 9.30 10.70
CA ALA A 109 -8.49 9.98 11.85
C ALA A 109 -7.48 10.24 12.99
N ASP A 110 -6.39 9.47 13.04
CA ASP A 110 -5.29 9.68 13.99
C ASP A 110 -4.28 10.75 13.54
N GLY A 111 -4.43 11.26 12.30
CA GLY A 111 -3.54 12.24 11.68
C GLY A 111 -2.43 11.64 10.84
N THR A 112 -2.35 10.31 10.69
CA THR A 112 -1.43 9.67 9.75
C THR A 112 -1.81 10.05 8.32
N VAL A 113 -0.81 10.40 7.52
CA VAL A 113 -1.02 10.74 6.11
C VAL A 113 -0.35 9.69 5.24
N PHE A 114 -1.08 9.12 4.30
CA PHE A 114 -0.51 8.27 3.26
C PHE A 114 -0.65 8.96 1.90
N VAL A 115 0.39 8.85 1.09
CA VAL A 115 0.44 9.34 -0.29
C VAL A 115 0.56 8.15 -1.22
N PHE A 116 -0.20 8.20 -2.30
CA PHE A 116 -0.20 7.21 -3.36
C PHE A 116 -0.09 7.92 -4.70
N HIS A 117 0.43 7.23 -5.70
CA HIS A 117 0.23 7.61 -7.10
C HIS A 117 -1.26 7.55 -7.42
N ASP A 118 -1.76 8.44 -8.28
CA ASP A 118 -3.12 8.33 -8.80
C ASP A 118 -3.26 7.15 -9.78
N LEU A 119 -4.49 6.89 -10.22
CA LEU A 119 -4.76 5.75 -11.12
C LEU A 119 -4.29 5.98 -12.57
N THR A 120 -3.81 7.18 -12.91
CA THR A 120 -3.28 7.53 -14.23
C THR A 120 -1.75 7.49 -14.28
N HIS A 121 -1.08 7.36 -13.13
CA HIS A 121 0.37 7.25 -13.04
C HIS A 121 0.91 6.15 -13.95
N TYR A 122 1.93 6.49 -14.74
CA TYR A 122 2.35 5.69 -15.90
C TYR A 122 2.83 4.29 -15.55
N SER A 123 3.64 4.17 -14.49
CA SER A 123 4.33 2.91 -14.17
C SER A 123 3.69 2.14 -13.01
N ARG A 124 3.08 2.85 -12.06
CA ARG A 124 2.55 2.25 -10.82
C ARG A 124 1.24 2.91 -10.37
N PRO A 125 0.14 2.77 -11.14
CA PRO A 125 -1.13 3.39 -10.82
C PRO A 125 -1.66 2.92 -9.45
N GLY A 126 -2.06 3.89 -8.63
CA GLY A 126 -2.55 3.65 -7.27
C GLY A 126 -1.48 3.18 -6.27
N GLY A 127 -0.20 3.11 -6.66
CA GLY A 127 0.85 2.54 -5.81
C GLY A 127 1.20 3.43 -4.62
N PHE A 128 1.52 2.80 -3.48
CA PHE A 128 2.05 3.48 -2.28
C PHE A 128 3.27 4.35 -2.60
N VAL A 129 3.34 5.56 -2.07
CA VAL A 129 4.47 6.49 -2.22
C VAL A 129 5.10 6.78 -0.86
N SER A 130 4.30 7.20 0.12
CA SER A 130 4.81 7.48 1.46
C SER A 130 3.73 7.39 2.54
N MET A 131 4.18 7.28 3.78
CA MET A 131 3.38 7.36 4.99
C MET A 131 4.12 8.26 5.99
N THR A 132 3.42 9.24 6.53
CA THR A 132 3.91 10.11 7.60
C THR A 132 3.01 9.95 8.81
N ALA A 133 3.59 9.50 9.93
CA ALA A 133 2.87 9.41 11.19
C ALA A 133 2.65 10.81 11.80
N PRO A 134 1.67 10.99 12.72
CA PRO A 134 1.42 12.28 13.38
C PRO A 134 2.64 12.85 14.12
N GLY A 135 3.56 11.96 14.55
CA GLY A 135 4.83 12.33 15.18
C GLY A 135 5.91 12.83 14.20
N GLY A 136 5.63 12.91 12.90
CA GLY A 136 6.54 13.42 11.87
C GLY A 136 7.49 12.38 11.27
N ASN A 137 7.53 11.16 11.82
CA ASN A 137 8.30 10.07 11.26
C ASN A 137 7.71 9.65 9.90
N ALA A 138 8.57 9.38 8.93
CA ALA A 138 8.15 9.06 7.56
C ALA A 138 8.76 7.75 7.07
N LEU A 139 7.96 7.04 6.26
CA LEU A 139 8.36 5.92 5.45
C LEU A 139 8.05 6.27 3.99
N GLU A 140 9.05 6.20 3.12
CA GLU A 140 8.94 6.68 1.75
C GLU A 140 9.52 5.67 0.78
N VAL A 141 8.91 5.54 -0.39
CA VAL A 141 9.51 4.86 -1.54
C VAL A 141 10.52 5.81 -2.16
N THR A 142 11.81 5.49 -2.04
CA THR A 142 12.90 6.33 -2.56
C THR A 142 13.37 5.91 -3.95
N GLN A 143 13.13 4.65 -4.32
CA GLN A 143 13.50 4.15 -5.64
C GLN A 143 12.44 3.22 -6.22
N GLU A 144 12.14 3.43 -7.50
CA GLU A 144 11.20 2.63 -8.29
C GLU A 144 11.86 2.13 -9.57
N SER A 145 11.39 1.00 -10.09
CA SER A 145 11.78 0.49 -11.41
C SER A 145 10.57 -0.09 -12.12
N GLY A 146 10.06 0.65 -13.11
CA GLY A 146 8.78 0.32 -13.74
C GLY A 146 7.66 0.29 -12.70
N SER A 147 6.94 -0.84 -12.60
CA SER A 147 5.85 -1.03 -11.64
C SER A 147 6.29 -1.46 -10.24
N ARG A 148 7.59 -1.47 -9.96
CA ARG A 148 8.18 -2.08 -8.76
C ARG A 148 8.78 -1.06 -7.81
N ILE A 149 8.71 -1.35 -6.52
CA ILE A 149 9.44 -0.63 -5.47
C ILE A 149 10.81 -1.29 -5.33
N VAL A 150 11.89 -0.53 -5.45
CA VAL A 150 13.26 -1.05 -5.32
C VAL A 150 13.86 -0.68 -3.96
N GLU A 151 13.51 0.50 -3.45
CA GLU A 151 13.96 0.93 -2.13
C GLU A 151 12.83 1.67 -1.41
N MET A 152 12.70 1.36 -0.12
CA MET A 152 11.96 2.18 0.82
C MET A 152 12.89 2.65 1.93
N GLN A 153 12.75 3.90 2.34
CA GLN A 153 13.50 4.44 3.46
C GLN A 153 12.55 4.85 4.58
N ARG A 154 12.95 4.53 5.81
CA ARG A 154 12.36 5.08 7.03
C ARG A 154 13.36 6.06 7.61
N SER A 155 12.93 7.29 7.84
CA SER A 155 13.76 8.30 8.50
C SER A 155 13.12 8.79 9.79
N VAL A 156 13.94 8.89 10.84
CA VAL A 156 13.53 9.43 12.14
C VAL A 156 14.59 10.42 12.62
N SER A 157 14.13 11.59 13.06
CA SER A 157 14.98 12.62 13.62
C SER A 157 14.85 12.62 15.14
N ASP A 158 15.97 12.39 15.84
CA ASP A 158 16.09 12.55 17.29
C ASP A 158 17.07 13.70 17.56
N GLY A 159 16.54 14.89 17.87
CA GLY A 159 17.32 16.11 17.99
C GLY A 159 17.95 16.53 16.66
N SER A 160 19.29 16.54 16.59
CA SER A 160 20.05 16.89 15.37
C SER A 160 20.53 15.67 14.57
N ILE A 161 20.19 14.45 15.01
CA ILE A 161 20.60 13.20 14.36
C ILE A 161 19.40 12.63 13.61
N THR A 162 19.53 12.49 12.30
CA THR A 162 18.58 11.73 11.48
C THR A 162 19.14 10.33 11.27
N VAL A 163 18.40 9.33 11.73
CA VAL A 163 18.68 7.92 11.44
C VAL A 163 17.81 7.51 10.26
N THR A 164 18.44 6.91 9.25
CA THR A 164 17.75 6.38 8.07
C THR A 164 17.98 4.87 7.99
N GLU A 165 16.90 4.12 7.85
CA GLU A 165 16.91 2.70 7.54
C GLU A 165 16.40 2.50 6.11
N SER A 166 17.09 1.68 5.33
CA SER A 166 16.70 1.31 3.97
C SER A 166 16.24 -0.15 3.91
N PHE A 167 15.15 -0.38 3.18
CA PHE A 167 14.64 -1.69 2.82
C PHE A 167 14.79 -1.83 1.30
N LEU A 168 15.65 -2.75 0.85
CA LEU A 168 16.01 -2.92 -0.54
C LEU A 168 15.33 -4.18 -1.08
N TYR A 169 14.72 -4.07 -2.25
CA TYR A 169 13.99 -5.18 -2.87
C TYR A 169 14.68 -5.60 -4.16
N ASP A 170 15.11 -6.87 -4.17
CA ASP A 170 15.58 -7.53 -5.37
C ASP A 170 14.47 -8.40 -5.96
N TYR A 171 14.48 -8.51 -7.28
CA TYR A 171 13.46 -9.22 -8.04
C TYR A 171 14.08 -10.29 -8.91
N VAL A 172 13.40 -11.42 -9.00
CA VAL A 172 13.75 -12.49 -9.94
C VAL A 172 13.70 -11.91 -11.37
N THR A 173 14.76 -12.10 -12.14
CA THR A 173 14.92 -11.46 -13.47
C THR A 173 14.58 -12.37 -14.65
N SER A 174 14.40 -13.68 -14.42
CA SER A 174 14.17 -14.66 -15.49
C SER A 174 13.33 -15.85 -15.01
N GLY A 175 12.81 -16.64 -15.96
CA GLY A 175 11.96 -17.80 -15.68
C GLY A 175 10.51 -17.44 -15.35
N GLU A 176 9.74 -18.43 -14.90
CA GLU A 176 8.30 -18.30 -14.62
C GLU A 176 7.97 -17.37 -13.46
N LEU A 177 8.94 -17.15 -12.56
CA LEU A 177 8.84 -16.23 -11.42
C LEU A 177 9.41 -14.84 -11.72
N SER A 178 9.75 -14.54 -12.98
CA SER A 178 10.32 -13.25 -13.35
C SER A 178 9.39 -12.11 -12.95
N GLY A 179 9.93 -11.22 -12.13
CA GLY A 179 9.24 -10.06 -11.59
C GLY A 179 8.66 -10.20 -10.20
N HIS A 180 8.83 -11.37 -9.56
CA HIS A 180 8.55 -11.53 -8.13
C HIS A 180 9.73 -11.10 -7.25
N VAL A 181 9.43 -10.62 -6.05
CA VAL A 181 10.41 -10.30 -5.00
C VAL A 181 11.19 -11.58 -4.67
N ASP A 182 12.50 -11.50 -4.75
CA ASP A 182 13.45 -12.55 -4.42
C ASP A 182 13.93 -12.40 -2.98
N THR A 183 14.45 -11.21 -2.65
CA THR A 183 14.92 -10.88 -1.30
C THR A 183 14.55 -9.45 -0.91
N CYS A 184 14.48 -9.22 0.41
CA CYS A 184 14.18 -7.95 1.06
C CYS A 184 15.11 -7.72 2.26
#